data_AF-A0A8J3TDW1-F1
#
_entry.id   AF-A0A8J3TDW1-F1
#
_cell.length_a   1.000
_cell.length_b   1.000
_cell.length_c   1.000
_cell.angle_alpha   90.00
_cell.angle_beta   90.00
_cell.angle_gamma   90.00
#
_symmetry.space_group_name_H-M   'P 1'
#
loop_
_entity.id
_entity.type
_entity.pdbx_description
1 polymer ?
#
loop_
_entity_poly.entity_id
_entity_poly.type
_entity_poly.pdbx_seq_one_letter_code
_entity_poly.pdbx_strand_id
1 'polypeptide(L)'
;MSEAGIQHVVLYRTPKGWRVSVTEIPGAIGCGVLPDTPQDAPIEIAQDDLLQYLRQYWNFEGTLTWQQTEPNWWAAEPGPPAGQSEIV
;
A
#
# COMPACT_ATOMS: atom_id res chain seq x y z
N MET A 1 -4.10 21.61 12.03
CA MET A 1 -2.94 20.88 11.49
C MET A 1 -3.52 19.82 10.59
N SER A 2 -3.24 19.86 9.29
CA SER A 2 -3.73 18.84 8.35
C SER A 2 -3.12 17.50 8.77
N GLU A 3 -3.95 16.49 9.03
CA GLU A 3 -3.45 15.15 9.33
C GLU A 3 -2.64 14.64 8.14
N ALA A 4 -1.38 14.29 8.38
CA ALA A 4 -0.58 13.63 7.38
C ALA A 4 -1.13 12.21 7.20
N GLY A 5 -1.30 11.77 5.96
CA GLY A 5 -1.94 10.50 5.68
C GLY A 5 -1.55 9.95 4.32
N ILE A 6 -1.56 8.63 4.20
CA ILE A 6 -1.38 7.95 2.93
C ILE A 6 -2.60 8.25 2.05
N GLN A 7 -2.36 8.68 0.82
CA GLN A 7 -3.40 8.94 -0.17
C GLN A 7 -3.49 7.81 -1.20
N HIS A 8 -2.34 7.32 -1.66
CA HIS A 8 -2.28 6.35 -2.74
C HIS A 8 -1.03 5.48 -2.58
N VAL A 9 -1.16 4.19 -2.93
CA VAL A 9 -0.09 3.20 -2.84
C VAL A 9 -0.03 2.44 -4.15
N VAL A 10 1.17 2.26 -4.69
CA VAL A 10 1.43 1.41 -5.85
C VAL A 10 2.38 0.31 -5.43
N LEU A 11 2.00 -0.94 -5.69
CA LEU A 11 2.82 -2.14 -5.50
C LEU A 11 3.01 -2.78 -6.86
N TYR A 12 4.26 -3.10 -7.23
CA TYR A 12 4.54 -3.73 -8.52
C TYR A 12 5.72 -4.70 -8.43
N ARG A 13 5.64 -5.78 -9.21
CA ARG A 13 6.67 -6.82 -9.26
C ARG A 13 7.64 -6.55 -10.41
N THR A 14 8.94 -6.65 -10.10
CA THR A 14 10.03 -6.57 -11.09
C THR A 14 10.85 -7.86 -11.07
N PRO A 15 11.70 -8.11 -12.08
CA PRO A 15 12.66 -9.22 -12.04
C PRO A 15 13.69 -9.15 -10.90
N LYS A 16 13.72 -8.06 -10.12
CA LYS A 16 14.61 -7.88 -8.96
C LYS A 16 13.86 -7.91 -7.61
N GLY A 17 12.54 -8.16 -7.63
CA GLY A 17 11.69 -8.16 -6.44
C GLY A 17 10.53 -7.17 -6.50
N TRP A 18 9.85 -7.06 -5.36
CA TRP A 18 8.69 -6.19 -5.16
C TRP A 18 9.10 -4.75 -4.88
N ARG A 19 8.40 -3.80 -5.50
CA ARG A 19 8.63 -2.37 -5.34
C ARG A 19 7.35 -1.66 -4.97
N VAL A 20 7.53 -0.57 -4.24
CA VAL A 20 6.43 0.25 -3.73
C VAL A 20 6.66 1.73 -4.06
N SER A 21 5.56 2.43 -4.30
CA SER A 21 5.48 3.88 -4.23
C SER A 21 4.29 4.28 -3.34
N VAL A 22 4.51 5.19 -2.39
CA VAL A 22 3.52 5.66 -1.42
C VAL A 22 3.42 7.17 -1.57
N THR A 23 2.22 7.67 -1.88
CA THR A 23 1.92 9.10 -1.92
C THR A 23 1.25 9.49 -0.62
N GLU A 24 1.81 10.49 0.06
CA GLU A 24 1.30 11.05 1.30
C GLU A 24 0.72 12.44 1.07
N ILE A 25 -0.16 12.87 1.98
CA ILE A 25 -0.59 14.25 2.11
C ILE A 25 0.16 14.88 3.29
N PRO A 26 0.74 16.09 3.14
CA PRO A 26 0.78 16.91 1.94
C PRO A 26 1.98 16.59 1.00
N GLY A 27 1.72 15.84 -0.07
CA GLY A 27 2.51 15.81 -1.30
C GLY A 27 3.86 15.07 -1.28
N ALA A 28 4.18 14.33 -0.22
CA ALA A 28 5.41 13.53 -0.19
C ALA A 28 5.23 12.21 -0.95
N ILE A 29 6.30 11.72 -1.58
CA ILE A 29 6.30 10.40 -2.23
C ILE A 29 7.48 9.60 -1.67
N GLY A 30 7.18 8.46 -1.06
CA GLY A 30 8.15 7.44 -0.67
C GLY A 30 8.23 6.34 -1.73
N CYS A 31 9.43 5.94 -2.15
CA CYS A 31 9.63 4.85 -3.10
C CYS A 31 10.69 3.88 -2.59
N GLY A 32 10.49 2.58 -2.81
CA GLY A 32 11.42 1.58 -2.31
C GLY A 32 11.22 0.17 -2.85
N VAL A 33 12.06 -0.72 -2.32
CA VAL A 33 11.89 -2.17 -2.42
C VAL A 33 11.22 -2.62 -1.12
N LEU A 34 10.36 -3.63 -1.21
CA LEU A 34 9.81 -4.28 -0.03
C LEU A 34 10.85 -5.32 0.48
N PRO A 35 11.60 -5.01 1.54
CA PRO A 35 12.88 -5.69 1.82
C PRO A 35 12.70 -7.14 2.28
N ASP A 36 11.61 -7.44 2.96
CA ASP A 36 11.37 -8.75 3.58
C ASP A 36 10.52 -9.69 2.70
N THR A 37 10.07 -9.21 1.54
CA THR A 37 9.18 -9.97 0.65
C THR A 37 9.98 -10.69 -0.44
N PRO A 38 9.93 -12.03 -0.51
CA PRO A 38 10.58 -12.79 -1.58
C PRO A 38 10.14 -12.35 -2.98
N GLN A 39 11.05 -12.40 -3.95
CA GLN A 39 10.79 -11.95 -5.32
C GLN A 39 9.61 -12.69 -5.99
N ASP A 40 9.43 -13.97 -5.67
CA ASP A 40 8.39 -14.84 -6.21
C ASP A 40 7.13 -14.92 -5.31
N ALA A 41 7.16 -14.26 -4.15
CA ALA A 41 6.05 -14.28 -3.18
C ALA A 41 4.74 -13.86 -3.84
N PRO A 42 3.63 -14.60 -3.67
CA PRO A 42 2.32 -14.23 -4.21
C PRO A 42 1.91 -12.79 -3.88
N ILE A 43 1.01 -12.21 -4.68
CA ILE A 43 0.57 -10.82 -4.49
C ILE A 43 -0.04 -10.60 -3.11
N GLU A 44 -0.77 -11.58 -2.57
CA GLU A 44 -1.41 -11.52 -1.26
C GLU A 44 -0.37 -11.34 -0.15
N ILE A 45 0.76 -12.07 -0.24
CA ILE A 45 1.88 -11.93 0.70
C ILE A 45 2.54 -10.55 0.57
N ALA A 46 2.75 -10.08 -0.66
CA ALA A 46 3.35 -8.78 -0.89
C ALA A 46 2.46 -7.62 -0.42
N GLN A 47 1.13 -7.74 -0.53
CA GLN A 47 0.17 -6.77 0.00
C GLN A 47 0.17 -6.75 1.54
N ASP A 48 0.20 -7.92 2.17
CA ASP A 48 0.27 -8.04 3.63
C ASP A 48 1.58 -7.48 4.19
N ASP A 49 2.72 -7.84 3.60
CA ASP A 49 4.04 -7.32 3.98
C ASP A 49 4.11 -5.79 3.82
N LEU A 50 3.56 -5.27 2.71
CA LEU A 50 3.47 -3.82 2.51
C LEU A 50 2.58 -3.16 3.56
N LEU A 51 1.44 -3.74 3.92
CA LEU A 51 0.60 -3.19 4.98
C LEU A 51 1.34 -3.12 6.33
N GLN A 52 2.13 -4.15 6.67
CA GLN A 52 2.99 -4.11 7.86
C GLN A 52 4.09 -3.04 7.74
N TYR A 53 4.69 -2.90 6.56
CA TYR A 53 5.68 -1.86 6.29
C TYR A 53 5.09 -0.45 6.49
N LEU A 54 3.88 -0.19 5.97
CA LEU A 54 3.19 1.09 6.16
C LEU A 54 2.83 1.35 7.63
N ARG A 55 2.43 0.31 8.38
CA ARG A 55 2.20 0.41 9.84
C ARG A 55 3.47 0.82 10.57
N GLN A 56 4.60 0.20 10.24
CA GLN A 56 5.87 0.42 10.93
C GLN A 56 6.49 1.79 10.62
N TYR A 57 6.45 2.23 9.36
CA TYR A 57 7.21 3.41 8.91
C TYR A 57 6.33 4.65 8.67
N TRP A 58 5.02 4.46 8.44
CA TRP A 58 4.06 5.55 8.20
C TRP A 58 2.97 5.67 9.28
N ASN A 59 2.99 4.82 10.32
CA ASN A 59 1.93 4.74 11.34
C ASN A 59 0.52 4.57 10.73
N PHE A 60 0.41 3.88 9.60
CA PHE A 60 -0.87 3.66 8.93
C PHE A 60 -1.68 2.56 9.60
N GLU A 61 -2.83 2.90 10.21
CA GLU A 61 -3.68 1.93 10.92
C GLU A 61 -4.89 1.43 10.08
N GLY A 62 -5.07 1.96 8.87
CA GLY A 62 -6.23 1.66 8.02
C GLY A 62 -6.14 0.35 7.26
N THR A 63 -7.10 0.16 6.35
CA THR A 63 -7.07 -0.90 5.32
C THR A 63 -6.77 -0.28 3.96
N LEU A 64 -6.34 -1.11 3.01
CA LEU A 64 -6.11 -0.71 1.63
C LEU A 64 -7.08 -1.47 0.71
N THR A 65 -7.71 -0.75 -0.21
CA THR A 65 -8.52 -1.35 -1.26
C THR A 65 -7.69 -1.47 -2.53
N TRP A 66 -7.34 -2.71 -2.88
CA TRP A 66 -6.45 -3.00 -4.01
C TRP A 66 -7.20 -3.18 -5.32
N GLN A 67 -6.61 -2.67 -6.39
CA GLN A 67 -7.01 -2.92 -7.77
C GLN A 67 -5.77 -3.22 -8.61
N GLN A 68 -5.83 -4.28 -9.42
CA GLN A 68 -4.82 -4.49 -10.45
C GLN A 68 -5.04 -3.51 -11.60
N THR A 69 -4.07 -2.65 -11.87
CA THR A 69 -4.15 -1.64 -12.94
C THR A 69 -3.47 -2.11 -14.22
N GLU A 70 -2.39 -2.89 -14.09
CA GLU A 70 -1.66 -3.51 -15.21
C GLU A 70 -1.10 -4.89 -14.80
N PRO A 71 -0.63 -5.73 -15.77
CA PRO A 71 0.07 -6.97 -15.43
C PRO A 71 1.27 -6.70 -14.51
N ASN A 72 1.25 -7.29 -13.31
CA ASN A 72 2.25 -7.09 -12.25
C ASN A 72 2.24 -5.71 -11.56
N TRP A 73 1.16 -4.93 -11.69
CA TRP A 73 0.99 -3.64 -11.02
C TRP A 73 -0.37 -3.55 -10.34
N TRP A 74 -0.35 -3.13 -9.08
CA TRP A 74 -1.52 -2.96 -8.25
C TRP A 74 -1.48 -1.59 -7.59
N ALA A 75 -2.60 -0.88 -7.65
CA ALA A 75 -2.81 0.37 -6.97
C ALA A 75 -3.76 0.15 -5.78
N ALA A 76 -3.62 0.95 -4.74
CA ALA A 76 -4.55 0.97 -3.63
C ALA A 76 -4.71 2.37 -3.05
N GLU A 77 -5.88 2.58 -2.48
CA GLU A 77 -6.23 3.75 -1.68
C GLU A 77 -6.69 3.28 -0.29
N PRO A 78 -6.59 4.14 0.74
CA PRO A 78 -7.15 3.83 2.05
C PRO A 78 -8.64 3.48 1.93
N GLY A 79 -9.02 2.31 2.46
CA GLY A 79 -10.41 1.90 2.56
C GLY A 79 -11.18 2.76 3.57
N PRO A 80 -12.52 2.71 3.55
CA PRO A 80 -13.32 3.36 4.57
C PRO A 80 -12.93 2.84 5.96
N PRO A 81 -12.96 3.67 7.01
CA PRO A 81 -12.66 3.24 8.36
C PRO A 81 -13.58 2.07 8.73
N ALA A 82 -12.99 1.01 9.29
CA ALA A 82 -13.72 -0.18 9.73
C ALA A 82 -14.80 0.23 10.74
N GLY A 83 -16.07 0.23 10.33
CA GLY A 83 -17.20 0.66 11.17
C GLY A 83 -18.29 1.45 10.45
N GLN A 84 -18.08 1.87 9.19
CA GLN A 84 -19.13 2.44 8.36
C GLN A 84 -19.60 1.42 7.31
N SER A 85 -20.35 0.41 7.77
CA SER A 85 -21.29 -0.26 6.87
C SER A 85 -22.43 0.73 6.63
N GLU A 86 -22.61 1.17 5.39
CA GLU A 86 -23.79 1.96 4.99
C GLU A 86 -25.06 1.23 5.45
N ILE A 87 -25.80 1.86 6.37
CA ILE A 87 -27.18 1.50 6.65
C ILE A 87 -27.96 2.01 5.44
N VAL A 88 -28.38 1.09 4.56
CA VAL A 88 -29.35 1.36 3.49
C VAL A 88 -30.68 0.71 3.85
#